data_AF-F0END6-F1
#
_entry.id   AF-F0END6-F1
#
_cell.length_a   1.000
_cell.length_b   1.000
_cell.length_c   1.000
_cell.angle_alpha   90.00
_cell.angle_beta   90.00
_cell.angle_gamma   90.00
#
_symmetry.space_group_name_H-M   'P 1'
#
loop_
_entity.id
_entity.type
_entity.pdbx_description
1 polymer ?
#
loop_
_entity_poly.entity_id
_entity_poly.type
_entity_poly.pdbx_seq_one_letter_code
_entity_poly.pdbx_strand_id
1 'polypeptide(L)'
;MNSRKEEIFQTIELHKQGLTAVDVAKILQIDRSNASRYLSELYKEKKIGKRSGRPVVYEPLEETVHVDVSSEVSFESLVGVQASLKVSIQQAKAAILYPPRGLHTIIFGETGTGKSLFAECMYHFAVESNMLEKDAPFVSFNCADYAQNPQLLFGHIFGIKKGAYTGAAEDSPGLMAKADGGILFLDEIHRLPPEGQEMLFTFIDKGIYRPLG
;
A
#
# COMPACT_ATOMS: atom_id res chain seq x y z
N MET A 1 -16.28 -13.42 14.41
CA MET A 1 -16.85 -12.22 15.05
C MET A 1 -15.72 -11.22 15.15
N ASN A 2 -15.68 -10.22 14.28
CA ASN A 2 -14.63 -9.20 14.35
C ASN A 2 -14.77 -8.45 15.67
N SER A 3 -13.64 -8.11 16.29
CA SER A 3 -13.65 -7.31 17.52
C SER A 3 -14.22 -5.93 17.21
N ARG A 4 -14.98 -5.33 18.14
CA ARG A 4 -15.48 -3.94 17.99
C ARG A 4 -14.36 -2.93 17.70
N LYS A 5 -13.15 -3.23 18.16
CA LYS A 5 -11.95 -2.45 17.89
C LYS A 5 -11.49 -2.56 16.43
N GLU A 6 -11.61 -3.73 15.83
CA GLU A 6 -11.31 -3.95 14.41
C GLU A 6 -12.31 -3.21 13.52
N GLU A 7 -13.62 -3.27 13.82
CA GLU A 7 -14.63 -2.52 13.08
C GLU A 7 -14.35 -1.00 13.05
N ILE A 8 -13.92 -0.44 14.19
CA ILE A 8 -13.53 0.98 14.29
C ILE A 8 -12.27 1.25 13.50
N PHE A 9 -11.26 0.39 13.58
CA PHE A 9 -10.03 0.52 12.81
C PHE A 9 -10.31 0.54 11.30
N GLN A 10 -11.09 -0.42 10.80
CA GLN A 10 -11.51 -0.49 9.40
C GLN A 10 -12.26 0.77 8.97
N THR A 11 -13.14 1.28 9.84
CA THR A 11 -13.89 2.51 9.57
C THR A 11 -12.97 3.71 9.39
N ILE A 12 -11.91 3.83 10.21
CA ILE A 12 -10.91 4.89 10.07
C ILE A 12 -10.11 4.73 8.77
N GLU A 13 -9.60 3.53 8.48
CA GLU A 13 -8.80 3.22 7.28
C GLU A 13 -9.52 3.61 5.97
N LEU A 14 -10.83 3.49 5.96
CA LEU A 14 -11.68 3.83 4.83
C LEU A 14 -11.92 5.34 4.65
N HIS A 15 -11.62 6.17 5.64
CA HIS A 15 -11.93 7.61 5.65
C HIS A 15 -10.67 8.45 5.80
N LYS A 16 -10.00 8.71 4.67
CA LYS A 16 -8.70 9.43 4.62
C LYS A 16 -8.75 10.88 5.13
N GLN A 17 -9.90 11.54 5.08
CA GLN A 17 -10.06 12.89 5.67
C GLN A 17 -10.04 12.88 7.22
N GLY A 18 -10.09 11.67 7.79
CA GLY A 18 -10.20 11.44 9.22
C GLY A 18 -11.63 11.61 9.74
N LEU A 19 -11.93 10.92 10.84
CA LEU A 19 -13.21 10.92 11.51
C LEU A 19 -13.07 11.36 12.96
N THR A 20 -14.06 12.05 13.48
CA THR A 20 -14.16 12.29 14.92
C THR A 20 -14.77 11.08 15.62
N ALA A 21 -14.63 11.00 16.95
CA ALA A 21 -15.33 9.99 17.74
C ALA A 21 -16.87 10.07 17.60
N VAL A 22 -17.42 11.21 17.21
CA VAL A 22 -18.86 11.37 16.95
C VAL A 22 -19.23 10.75 15.61
N ASP A 23 -18.40 10.90 14.59
CA ASP A 23 -18.66 10.35 13.26
C ASP A 23 -18.58 8.83 13.28
N VAL A 24 -17.55 8.28 13.93
CA VAL A 24 -17.41 6.83 14.13
C VAL A 24 -18.60 6.25 14.90
N ALA A 25 -19.04 6.94 15.96
CA ALA A 25 -20.21 6.52 16.75
C ALA A 25 -21.50 6.46 15.92
N LYS A 26 -21.70 7.44 15.02
CA LYS A 26 -22.84 7.45 14.10
C LYS A 26 -22.76 6.34 13.05
N ILE A 27 -21.59 6.15 12.43
CA ILE A 27 -21.39 5.15 11.37
C ILE A 27 -21.62 3.74 11.91
N LEU A 28 -21.05 3.43 13.07
CA LEU A 28 -21.11 2.09 13.65
C LEU A 28 -22.29 1.87 14.60
N GLN A 29 -23.14 2.88 14.80
CA GLN A 29 -24.26 2.88 15.75
C GLN A 29 -23.85 2.44 17.16
N ILE A 30 -22.76 3.03 17.67
CA ILE A 30 -22.23 2.77 19.01
C ILE A 30 -22.17 4.06 19.84
N ASP A 31 -22.05 3.93 21.16
CA ASP A 31 -21.83 5.09 22.02
C ASP A 31 -20.52 5.81 21.69
N ARG A 32 -20.58 7.16 21.72
CA ARG A 32 -19.39 8.02 21.55
C ARG A 32 -18.28 7.70 22.55
N SER A 33 -18.63 7.35 23.79
CA SER A 33 -17.66 6.97 24.82
C SER A 33 -16.88 5.70 24.43
N ASN A 34 -17.57 4.70 23.88
CA ASN A 34 -16.98 3.47 23.38
C ASN A 34 -16.11 3.73 22.14
N ALA A 35 -16.62 4.50 21.17
CA ALA A 35 -15.85 4.91 20.00
C ALA A 35 -14.55 5.64 20.41
N SER A 36 -14.64 6.62 21.31
CA SER A 36 -13.48 7.37 21.80
C SER A 36 -12.46 6.48 22.52
N ARG A 37 -12.92 5.49 23.30
CA ARG A 37 -12.03 4.55 23.99
C ARG A 37 -11.22 3.73 23.00
N TYR A 38 -11.89 3.08 22.05
CA TYR A 38 -11.22 2.24 21.05
C TYR A 38 -10.32 3.03 20.11
N LEU A 39 -10.72 4.24 19.67
CA LEU A 39 -9.87 5.13 18.88
C LEU A 39 -8.60 5.53 19.66
N SER A 40 -8.74 5.81 20.96
CA SER A 40 -7.59 6.12 21.81
C SER A 40 -6.65 4.92 21.98
N GLU A 41 -7.19 3.70 22.06
CA GLU A 41 -6.38 2.48 22.09
C GLU A 41 -5.65 2.23 20.77
N LEU A 42 -6.34 2.34 19.63
CA LEU A 42 -5.75 2.18 18.29
C LEU A 42 -4.64 3.21 18.04
N TYR A 43 -4.83 4.45 18.50
CA TYR A 43 -3.79 5.47 18.44
C TYR A 43 -2.58 5.12 19.33
N LYS A 44 -2.80 4.61 20.55
CA LYS A 44 -1.71 4.13 21.42
C LYS A 44 -0.95 2.95 20.82
N GLU A 45 -1.64 2.10 20.08
CA GLU A 45 -1.06 0.98 19.32
C GLU A 45 -0.36 1.43 18.03
N LYS A 46 -0.34 2.73 17.71
CA LYS A 46 0.21 3.29 16.47
C LYS A 46 -0.40 2.65 15.22
N LYS A 47 -1.71 2.37 15.25
CA LYS A 47 -2.46 1.88 14.08
C LYS A 47 -3.15 3.00 13.31
N ILE A 48 -3.43 4.13 13.95
CA ILE A 48 -4.09 5.28 13.32
C ILE A 48 -3.41 6.58 13.73
N GLY A 49 -3.50 7.60 12.88
CA GLY A 49 -3.09 8.97 13.14
C GLY A 49 -4.11 9.72 14.00
N LYS A 50 -3.66 10.85 14.56
CA LYS A 50 -4.51 11.74 15.36
C LYS A 50 -4.14 13.18 15.12
N ARG A 51 -5.10 13.97 14.65
CA ARG A 51 -5.00 15.42 14.50
C ARG A 51 -5.62 16.09 15.72
N SER A 52 -4.76 16.75 16.51
CA SER A 52 -5.17 17.50 17.69
C SER A 52 -6.04 18.71 17.27
N GLY A 53 -7.27 18.76 17.79
CA GLY A 53 -8.27 19.79 17.47
C GLY A 53 -9.48 19.69 18.39
N ARG A 54 -10.47 20.58 18.18
CA ARG A 54 -11.77 20.55 18.85
C ARG A 54 -12.87 20.58 17.78
N PRO A 55 -13.44 19.42 17.39
CA PRO A 55 -13.20 18.06 17.89
C PRO A 55 -11.86 17.45 17.41
N VAL A 56 -11.39 16.42 18.12
CA VAL A 56 -10.23 15.61 17.73
C VAL A 56 -10.62 14.72 16.54
N VAL A 57 -9.75 14.69 15.53
CA VAL A 57 -9.92 13.86 14.34
C VAL A 57 -8.90 12.73 14.36
N TYR A 58 -9.34 11.51 14.06
CA TYR A 58 -8.51 10.33 13.89
C TYR A 58 -8.49 9.98 12.42
N GLU A 59 -7.32 9.73 11.87
CA GLU A 59 -7.12 9.48 10.44
C GLU A 59 -6.35 8.17 10.25
N PRO A 60 -6.44 7.50 9.09
CA PRO A 60 -5.50 6.42 8.77
C PRO A 60 -4.09 6.92 9.01
N LEU A 61 -3.20 6.04 9.46
CA LEU A 61 -1.80 6.35 9.23
C LEU A 61 -1.66 6.41 7.71
N GLU A 62 -1.34 7.59 7.19
CA GLU A 62 -0.71 7.63 5.88
C GLU A 62 0.52 6.75 6.05
N GLU A 63 0.49 5.54 5.48
CA GLU A 63 1.71 4.86 5.08
C GLU A 63 2.43 5.90 4.24
N THR A 64 3.35 6.58 4.92
CA THR A 64 4.29 7.48 4.33
C THR A 64 5.06 6.53 3.45
N VAL A 65 4.75 6.60 2.17
CA VAL A 65 5.62 6.11 1.13
C VAL A 65 6.90 6.89 1.36
N HIS A 66 7.79 6.27 2.14
CA HIS A 66 9.12 6.78 2.38
C HIS A 66 9.83 6.66 1.05
N VAL A 67 9.76 7.71 0.24
CA VAL A 67 10.87 8.02 -0.64
C VAL A 67 11.92 8.64 0.26
N ASP A 68 12.63 7.78 1.01
CA ASP A 68 13.93 8.18 1.50
C ASP A 68 14.78 8.39 0.24
N VAL A 69 14.87 9.64 -0.21
CA VAL A 69 15.88 10.08 -1.17
C VAL A 69 17.24 10.10 -0.44
N SER A 70 17.57 8.99 0.23
CA SER A 70 18.89 8.75 0.74
C SER A 70 19.70 8.22 -0.43
N SER A 71 20.81 8.89 -0.72
CA SER A 71 21.74 8.57 -1.80
C SER A 71 22.49 7.24 -1.60
N GLU A 72 21.98 6.32 -0.78
CA GLU A 72 22.67 5.11 -0.32
C GLU A 72 22.03 3.79 -0.78
N VAL A 73 20.79 3.82 -1.30
CA VAL A 73 20.08 2.61 -1.75
C VAL A 73 20.35 2.38 -3.24
N SER A 74 21.34 1.54 -3.53
CA SER A 74 21.62 1.06 -4.89
C SER A 74 22.06 -0.40 -4.90
N PHE A 75 21.99 -1.05 -6.06
CA PHE A 75 22.51 -2.40 -6.22
C PHE A 75 23.99 -2.53 -5.82
N GLU A 76 24.78 -1.47 -6.03
CA GLU A 76 26.20 -1.45 -5.70
C GLU A 76 26.47 -1.44 -4.19
N SER A 77 25.51 -1.05 -3.35
CA SER A 77 25.64 -1.10 -1.88
C SER A 77 25.22 -2.45 -1.29
N LEU A 78 24.62 -3.35 -2.07
CA LEU A 78 24.20 -4.67 -1.58
C LEU A 78 25.38 -5.62 -1.33
N VAL A 79 25.40 -6.23 -0.14
CA VAL A 79 26.33 -7.31 0.19
C VAL A 79 26.10 -8.49 -0.75
N GLY A 80 27.15 -8.94 -1.43
CA GLY A 80 27.06 -10.05 -2.39
C GLY A 80 26.76 -9.63 -3.83
N VAL A 81 26.81 -8.33 -4.16
CA VAL A 81 26.60 -7.78 -5.52
C VAL A 81 27.45 -8.47 -6.60
N GLN A 82 28.71 -8.81 -6.31
CA GLN A 82 29.59 -9.52 -7.24
C GLN A 82 29.57 -11.05 -7.07
N ALA A 83 28.76 -11.57 -6.15
CA ALA A 83 28.70 -12.98 -5.77
C ALA A 83 27.26 -13.51 -5.92
N SER A 84 26.63 -13.91 -4.82
CA SER A 84 25.31 -14.56 -4.80
C SER A 84 24.19 -13.74 -5.44
N LEU A 85 24.24 -12.41 -5.35
CA LEU A 85 23.21 -11.53 -5.91
C LEU A 85 23.48 -11.14 -7.36
N LYS A 86 24.66 -11.44 -7.92
CA LYS A 86 25.07 -10.96 -9.24
C LYS A 86 24.05 -11.29 -10.33
N VAL A 87 23.57 -12.54 -10.36
CA VAL A 87 22.60 -13.00 -11.36
C VAL A 87 21.24 -12.31 -11.18
N SER A 88 20.73 -12.27 -9.95
CA SER A 88 19.46 -11.62 -9.63
C SER A 88 19.49 -10.12 -9.98
N ILE A 89 20.59 -9.43 -9.68
CA ILE A 89 20.79 -8.01 -10.02
C ILE A 89 20.81 -7.83 -11.54
N GLN A 90 21.50 -8.70 -12.28
CA GLN A 90 21.50 -8.62 -13.74
C GLN A 90 20.10 -8.83 -14.34
N GLN A 91 19.34 -9.79 -13.81
CA GLN A 91 17.95 -10.01 -14.22
C GLN A 91 17.05 -8.82 -13.88
N ALA A 92 17.21 -8.24 -12.70
CA ALA A 92 16.47 -7.07 -12.26
C ALA A 92 16.76 -5.84 -13.14
N LYS A 93 18.04 -5.57 -13.41
CA LYS A 93 18.46 -4.50 -14.33
C LYS A 93 17.89 -4.72 -15.74
N ALA A 94 17.93 -5.96 -16.25
CA ALA A 94 17.36 -6.29 -17.56
C ALA A 94 15.84 -6.11 -17.60
N ALA A 95 15.12 -6.51 -16.53
CA ALA A 95 13.68 -6.34 -16.41
C ALA A 95 13.28 -4.86 -16.42
N ILE A 96 14.04 -3.99 -15.74
CA ILE A 96 13.80 -2.54 -15.73
C ILE A 96 14.07 -1.90 -17.10
N LEU A 97 15.16 -2.29 -17.77
CA LEU A 97 15.54 -1.71 -19.07
C LEU A 97 14.69 -2.21 -20.25
N TYR A 98 13.83 -3.19 -20.04
CA TYR A 98 13.05 -3.78 -21.12
C TYR A 98 12.00 -2.80 -21.65
N PRO A 99 11.95 -2.51 -22.97
CA PRO A 99 11.02 -1.54 -23.51
C PRO A 99 9.56 -2.07 -23.56
N PRO A 100 8.54 -1.19 -23.52
CA PRO A 100 8.65 0.26 -23.38
C PRO A 100 8.67 0.76 -21.92
N ARG A 101 8.27 -0.06 -20.94
CA ARG A 101 8.04 0.36 -19.55
C ARG A 101 8.51 -0.67 -18.51
N GLY A 102 9.58 -1.40 -18.82
CA GLY A 102 10.04 -2.53 -18.01
C GLY A 102 9.12 -3.74 -18.06
N LEU A 103 9.48 -4.78 -17.32
CA LEU A 103 8.71 -6.01 -17.14
C LEU A 103 8.14 -6.10 -15.72
N HIS A 104 6.91 -6.59 -15.61
CA HIS A 104 6.37 -7.06 -14.33
C HIS A 104 7.28 -8.16 -13.77
N THR A 105 7.74 -7.97 -12.53
CA THR A 105 8.77 -8.82 -11.92
C THR A 105 8.25 -9.43 -10.63
N ILE A 106 8.49 -10.73 -10.44
CA ILE A 106 8.27 -11.42 -9.17
C ILE A 106 9.62 -11.66 -8.50
N ILE A 107 9.75 -11.21 -7.26
CA ILE A 107 10.95 -11.41 -6.43
C ILE A 107 10.66 -12.55 -5.44
N PHE A 108 11.40 -13.65 -5.57
CA PHE A 108 11.29 -14.80 -4.66
C PHE A 108 12.44 -14.82 -3.66
N GLY A 109 12.12 -15.20 -2.42
CA GLY A 109 13.09 -15.35 -1.34
C GLY A 109 12.38 -15.49 0.00
N GLU A 110 13.06 -16.12 0.97
CA GLU A 110 12.54 -16.29 2.33
C GLU A 110 12.27 -14.93 3.01
N THR A 111 11.46 -14.92 4.06
CA THR A 111 11.21 -13.72 4.87
C THR A 111 12.53 -13.19 5.46
N GLY A 112 12.75 -11.88 5.39
CA GLY A 112 13.97 -11.24 5.91
C GLY A 112 15.20 -11.29 4.99
N THR A 113 15.09 -11.84 3.77
CA THR A 113 16.19 -11.87 2.79
C THR A 113 16.44 -10.55 2.05
N GLY A 114 15.70 -9.48 2.38
CA GLY A 114 15.89 -8.15 1.78
C GLY A 114 15.14 -7.91 0.47
N LYS A 115 14.03 -8.61 0.22
CA LYS A 115 13.22 -8.43 -1.01
C LYS A 115 12.73 -6.99 -1.21
N SER A 116 12.27 -6.33 -0.15
CA SER A 116 11.77 -4.95 -0.20
C SER A 116 12.91 -3.97 -0.53
N LEU A 117 14.08 -4.12 0.11
CA LEU A 117 15.30 -3.38 -0.23
C LEU A 117 15.74 -3.62 -1.69
N PHE A 118 15.62 -4.86 -2.17
CA PHE A 118 15.94 -5.19 -3.56
C PHE A 118 15.00 -4.51 -4.55
N ALA A 119 13.70 -4.40 -4.22
CA ALA A 119 12.73 -3.65 -5.01
C ALA A 119 13.01 -2.14 -5.02
N GLU A 120 13.43 -1.57 -3.89
CA GLU A 120 13.90 -0.18 -3.81
C GLU A 120 15.12 0.05 -4.71
N CYS A 121 16.11 -0.86 -4.69
CA CYS A 121 17.26 -0.81 -5.60
C CYS A 121 16.84 -0.86 -7.08
N MET A 122 15.82 -1.67 -7.42
CA MET A 122 15.25 -1.69 -8.77
C MET A 122 14.67 -0.34 -9.18
N TYR A 123 13.93 0.31 -8.28
CA TYR A 123 13.36 1.63 -8.52
C TYR A 123 14.45 2.70 -8.71
N HIS A 124 15.44 2.77 -7.83
CA HIS A 124 16.54 3.72 -7.97
C HIS A 124 17.31 3.52 -9.28
N PHE A 125 17.59 2.26 -9.64
CA PHE A 125 18.21 1.95 -10.93
C PHE A 125 17.33 2.40 -12.12
N ALA A 126 16.01 2.30 -12.04
CA ALA A 126 15.10 2.76 -13.08
C ALA A 126 15.18 4.29 -13.28
N VAL A 127 15.26 5.05 -12.18
CA VAL A 127 15.46 6.50 -12.20
C VAL A 127 16.84 6.86 -12.76
N GLU A 128 17.90 6.20 -12.30
CA GLU A 128 19.28 6.44 -12.75
C GLU A 128 19.49 6.14 -14.24
N SER A 129 18.83 5.09 -14.74
CA SER A 129 18.89 4.70 -16.15
C SER A 129 17.95 5.50 -17.06
N ASN A 130 17.25 6.51 -16.53
CA ASN A 130 16.24 7.32 -17.23
C ASN A 130 15.09 6.49 -17.83
N MET A 131 14.77 5.34 -17.23
CA MET A 131 13.54 4.59 -17.54
C MET A 131 12.33 5.19 -16.82
N LEU A 132 12.55 5.87 -15.69
CA LEU A 132 11.54 6.62 -14.94
C LEU A 132 12.01 8.06 -14.71
N GLU A 133 11.05 8.96 -14.58
CA GLU A 133 11.29 10.34 -14.16
C GLU A 133 11.81 10.37 -12.71
N LYS A 134 12.52 11.44 -12.35
CA LYS A 134 13.12 11.58 -11.00
C LYS A 134 12.10 11.65 -9.87
N ASP A 135 10.90 12.11 -10.18
CA ASP A 135 9.75 12.23 -9.28
C ASP A 135 8.71 11.13 -9.46
N ALA A 136 9.03 10.10 -10.26
CA ALA A 136 8.15 8.95 -10.45
C ALA A 136 7.85 8.27 -9.10
N PRO A 137 6.60 7.89 -8.81
CA PRO A 137 6.25 7.32 -7.52
C PRO A 137 6.78 5.88 -7.37
N PHE A 138 7.44 5.57 -6.24
CA PHE A 138 7.65 4.20 -5.78
C PHE A 138 6.66 3.90 -4.66
N VAL A 139 5.58 3.18 -4.96
CA VAL A 139 4.56 2.85 -3.97
C VAL A 139 4.79 1.41 -3.50
N SER A 140 5.10 1.24 -2.22
CA SER A 140 5.21 -0.07 -1.58
C SER A 140 3.98 -0.35 -0.74
N PHE A 141 3.48 -1.58 -0.77
CA PHE A 141 2.35 -2.02 0.05
C PHE A 141 2.47 -3.49 0.42
N ASN A 142 2.33 -3.78 1.71
CA ASN A 142 2.39 -5.15 2.21
C ASN A 142 0.98 -5.76 2.27
N CYS A 143 0.72 -6.76 1.41
CA CYS A 143 -0.58 -7.41 1.35
C CYS A 143 -0.95 -8.15 2.66
N ALA A 144 0.03 -8.46 3.52
CA ALA A 144 -0.21 -9.13 4.79
C ALA A 144 -1.00 -8.27 5.79
N ASP A 145 -0.85 -6.94 5.74
CA ASP A 145 -1.43 -6.02 6.73
C ASP A 145 -2.96 -6.03 6.71
N TYR A 146 -3.54 -6.23 5.53
CA TYR A 146 -5.00 -6.27 5.33
C TYR A 146 -5.51 -7.64 4.83
N ALA A 147 -4.67 -8.68 4.89
CA ALA A 147 -5.00 -10.02 4.37
C ALA A 147 -6.26 -10.65 5.00
N GLN A 148 -6.60 -10.27 6.23
CA GLN A 148 -7.82 -10.74 6.92
C GLN A 148 -9.09 -10.00 6.48
N ASN A 149 -8.96 -8.90 5.73
CA ASN A 149 -10.06 -8.05 5.30
C ASN A 149 -9.95 -7.74 3.79
N PRO A 150 -10.36 -8.69 2.93
CA PRO A 150 -10.23 -8.57 1.47
C PRO A 150 -10.76 -7.25 0.89
N GLN A 151 -11.90 -6.75 1.39
CA GLN A 151 -12.48 -5.50 0.90
C GLN A 151 -11.57 -4.29 1.15
N LEU A 152 -10.90 -4.23 2.31
CA LEU A 152 -9.93 -3.18 2.56
C LEU A 152 -8.72 -3.35 1.67
N LEU A 153 -8.15 -4.56 1.61
CA LEU A 153 -7.00 -4.86 0.78
C LEU A 153 -7.21 -4.41 -0.68
N PHE A 154 -8.37 -4.75 -1.26
CA PHE A 154 -8.75 -4.33 -2.59
C PHE A 154 -8.99 -2.83 -2.68
N GLY A 155 -9.64 -2.22 -1.69
CA GLY A 155 -9.88 -0.78 -1.63
C GLY A 155 -8.58 0.03 -1.57
N HIS A 156 -7.56 -0.47 -0.86
CA HIS A 156 -6.22 0.12 -0.84
C HIS A 156 -5.57 0.00 -2.22
N ILE A 157 -5.52 -1.20 -2.82
CA ILE A 157 -4.82 -1.43 -4.09
C ILE A 157 -5.53 -0.71 -5.26
N PHE A 158 -6.82 -0.98 -5.46
CA PHE A 158 -7.58 -0.59 -6.65
C PHE A 158 -8.44 0.67 -6.44
N GLY A 159 -8.66 1.10 -5.20
CA GLY A 159 -9.52 2.23 -4.88
C GLY A 159 -10.97 1.82 -4.67
N ILE A 160 -11.76 2.79 -4.21
CA ILE A 160 -13.17 2.62 -3.83
C ILE A 160 -14.00 3.68 -4.53
N LYS A 161 -15.11 3.29 -5.14
CA LYS A 161 -16.15 4.20 -5.61
C LYS A 161 -17.17 4.46 -4.50
N LYS A 162 -17.68 5.69 -4.47
CA LYS A 162 -18.78 6.06 -3.58
C LYS A 162 -19.94 5.09 -3.75
N GLY A 163 -20.42 4.54 -2.63
CA GLY A 163 -21.52 3.57 -2.63
C GLY A 163 -21.12 2.11 -2.88
N ALA A 164 -19.82 1.80 -3.00
CA ALA A 164 -19.34 0.42 -3.14
C ALA A 164 -19.74 -0.50 -1.97
N TYR A 165 -19.85 0.07 -0.77
CA TYR A 165 -20.34 -0.62 0.44
C TYR A 165 -20.93 0.40 1.44
N THR A 166 -21.59 -0.10 2.47
CA THR A 166 -22.21 0.70 3.53
C THR A 166 -21.15 1.52 4.28
N GLY A 167 -21.13 2.84 4.06
CA GLY A 167 -20.13 3.74 4.62
C GLY A 167 -19.07 4.25 3.64
N ALA A 168 -19.09 3.81 2.36
CA ALA A 168 -18.29 4.41 1.30
C ALA A 168 -18.87 5.80 0.91
N ALA A 169 -18.54 6.82 1.70
CA ALA A 169 -19.10 8.16 1.55
C ALA A 169 -18.56 8.91 0.33
N GLU A 170 -17.34 8.57 -0.12
CA GLU A 170 -16.59 9.28 -1.15
C GLU A 170 -15.82 8.31 -2.06
N ASP A 171 -15.44 8.80 -3.24
CA ASP A 171 -14.46 8.13 -4.11
C ASP A 171 -13.07 8.23 -3.48
N SER A 172 -12.32 7.13 -3.46
CA SER A 172 -10.95 7.07 -2.94
C SER A 172 -10.03 6.43 -3.98
N PRO A 173 -8.99 7.14 -4.47
CA PRO A 173 -8.04 6.55 -5.42
C PRO A 173 -7.18 5.49 -4.73
N GLY A 174 -7.03 4.34 -5.40
CA GLY A 174 -6.17 3.25 -4.93
C GLY A 174 -4.68 3.52 -5.14
N LEU A 175 -3.85 2.65 -4.58
CA LEU A 175 -2.40 2.65 -4.74
C LEU A 175 -1.98 2.50 -6.21
N MET A 176 -2.76 1.79 -7.02
CA MET A 176 -2.58 1.71 -8.47
C MET A 176 -2.61 3.09 -9.14
N ALA A 177 -3.56 3.96 -8.74
CA ALA A 177 -3.62 5.33 -9.25
C ALA A 177 -2.45 6.18 -8.74
N LYS A 178 -2.04 5.96 -7.49
CA LYS A 178 -0.92 6.68 -6.88
C LYS A 178 0.44 6.29 -7.46
N ALA A 179 0.56 5.07 -7.98
CA ALA A 179 1.76 4.55 -8.61
C ALA A 179 1.81 4.82 -10.13
N ASP A 180 0.84 5.55 -10.68
CA ASP A 180 0.81 5.86 -12.11
C ASP A 180 2.09 6.60 -12.53
N GLY A 181 2.68 6.16 -13.64
CA GLY A 181 3.98 6.65 -14.10
C GLY A 181 5.20 6.16 -13.31
N GLY A 182 5.04 5.32 -12.29
CA GLY A 182 6.12 4.80 -11.45
C GLY A 182 6.08 3.28 -11.24
N ILE A 183 6.41 2.82 -10.04
CA ILE A 183 6.45 1.40 -9.66
C ILE A 183 5.52 1.17 -8.46
N LEU A 184 4.65 0.15 -8.58
CA LEU A 184 3.91 -0.43 -7.46
C LEU A 184 4.59 -1.73 -7.04
N PHE A 185 5.14 -1.77 -5.84
CA PHE A 185 5.67 -2.96 -5.20
C PHE A 185 4.65 -3.54 -4.22
N LEU A 186 4.23 -4.77 -4.45
CA LEU A 186 3.30 -5.51 -3.58
C LEU A 186 4.08 -6.59 -2.82
N ASP A 187 4.39 -6.33 -1.56
CA ASP A 187 5.06 -7.31 -0.71
C ASP A 187 4.07 -8.38 -0.22
N GLU A 188 4.58 -9.58 0.03
CA GLU A 188 3.79 -10.72 0.49
C GLU A 188 2.56 -10.98 -0.43
N ILE A 189 2.72 -10.80 -1.75
CA ILE A 189 1.63 -10.86 -2.74
C ILE A 189 0.79 -12.15 -2.71
N HIS A 190 1.36 -13.24 -2.22
CA HIS A 190 0.64 -14.50 -2.02
C HIS A 190 -0.50 -14.40 -0.99
N ARG A 191 -0.55 -13.33 -0.19
CA ARG A 191 -1.64 -12.99 0.73
C ARG A 191 -2.85 -12.38 0.02
N LEU A 192 -2.72 -12.00 -1.26
CA LEU A 192 -3.82 -11.48 -2.07
C LEU A 192 -4.82 -12.60 -2.40
N PRO A 193 -6.12 -12.43 -2.09
CA PRO A 193 -7.16 -13.41 -2.44
C PRO A 193 -7.31 -13.61 -3.96
N PRO A 194 -7.93 -14.72 -4.41
CA PRO A 194 -8.09 -15.04 -5.83
C PRO A 194 -8.73 -13.91 -6.65
N GLU A 195 -9.73 -13.23 -6.12
CA GLU A 195 -10.43 -12.13 -6.81
C GLU A 195 -9.47 -10.95 -7.06
N GLY A 196 -8.59 -10.64 -6.10
CA GLY A 196 -7.57 -9.62 -6.28
C GLY A 196 -6.52 -10.03 -7.31
N GLN A 197 -6.17 -11.32 -7.39
CA GLN A 197 -5.26 -11.85 -8.40
C GLN A 197 -5.85 -11.72 -9.81
N GLU A 198 -7.15 -11.98 -9.98
CA GLU A 198 -7.84 -11.76 -11.27
C GLU A 198 -7.86 -10.28 -11.68
N MET A 199 -8.03 -9.37 -10.73
CA MET A 199 -7.96 -7.93 -10.98
C MET A 199 -6.56 -7.48 -11.39
N LEU A 200 -5.51 -7.96 -10.70
CA LEU A 200 -4.12 -7.71 -11.10
C LEU A 200 -3.81 -8.29 -12.48
N PHE A 201 -4.27 -9.51 -12.76
CA PHE A 201 -4.10 -10.13 -14.07
C PHE A 201 -4.74 -9.27 -15.17
N THR A 202 -5.97 -8.80 -14.95
CA THR A 202 -6.65 -7.91 -15.89
C THR A 202 -5.86 -6.62 -16.15
N PHE A 203 -5.27 -6.05 -15.10
CA PHE A 203 -4.41 -4.87 -15.23
C PHE A 203 -3.14 -5.16 -16.04
N ILE A 204 -2.46 -6.27 -15.75
CA ILE A 204 -1.24 -6.67 -16.45
C ILE A 204 -1.52 -6.95 -17.93
N ASP A 205 -2.64 -7.60 -18.24
CA ASP A 205 -3.02 -7.97 -19.61
C ASP A 205 -3.50 -6.76 -20.44
N LYS A 206 -4.30 -5.87 -19.83
CA LYS A 206 -5.04 -4.84 -20.58
C LYS A 206 -4.66 -3.40 -20.24
N GLY A 207 -3.84 -3.19 -19.21
CA GLY A 207 -3.49 -1.86 -18.70
C GLY A 207 -4.65 -1.12 -18.03
N ILE A 208 -5.73 -1.81 -17.69
CA ILE A 208 -6.93 -1.22 -17.06
C ILE A 208 -7.32 -1.98 -15.81
N TYR A 209 -7.81 -1.26 -14.81
CA TYR A 209 -8.40 -1.83 -13.61
C TYR A 209 -9.69 -1.08 -13.27
N ARG A 210 -10.51 -1.69 -12.41
CA ARG A 210 -11.73 -1.07 -11.89
C ARG A 210 -11.62 -0.94 -10.38
N PRO A 211 -11.91 0.24 -9.81
CA PRO A 211 -12.10 0.35 -8.37
C PRO A 211 -13.23 -0.56 -7.89
N LEU A 212 -13.28 -0.82 -6.59
CA LEU A 212 -14.43 -1.49 -5.98
C LEU A 212 -15.66 -0.58 -6.05
N GLY A 213 -16.78 -1.10 -6.57
CA GLY A 213 -18.08 -0.41 -6.66
C GLY A 213 -18.41 0.13 -8.04
#